data_AF-A0A2G9HBW0-F1
#
_entry.id   AF-A0A2G9HBW0-F1
#
_cell.length_a   1.000
_cell.length_b   1.000
_cell.length_c   1.000
_cell.angle_alpha   90.00
_cell.angle_beta   90.00
_cell.angle_gamma   90.00
#
_symmetry.space_group_name_H-M   'P 1'
#
loop_
_entity.id
_entity.type
_entity.pdbx_description
1 polymer ?
#
loop_
_entity_poly.entity_id
_entity_poly.type
_entity_poly.pdbx_seq_one_letter_code
_entity_poly.pdbx_strand_id
1 'polypeptide(L)'
;MNLAKRFVLFSLFHYLIIYSADSKCQESFWCGNLGFLEFQLSHVTHPECGLFLVDCSFLYPRIQLGDGGTWYDILEKLSANGFRI
;
A
#
# COMPACT_ATOMS: atom_id res chain seq x y z
N MET A 1 25.12 -30.78 14.68
CA MET A 1 24.72 -29.47 14.11
C MET A 1 24.20 -28.60 15.24
N ASN A 2 25.03 -27.71 15.79
CA ASN A 2 24.72 -26.93 17.00
C ASN A 2 23.47 -26.06 16.80
N LEU A 3 22.67 -25.90 17.86
CA LEU A 3 21.42 -25.13 17.85
C LEU A 3 21.63 -23.71 17.29
N ALA A 4 22.72 -23.04 17.69
CA ALA A 4 23.12 -21.73 17.18
C ALA A 4 23.31 -21.71 15.65
N LYS A 5 23.90 -22.76 15.07
CA LYS A 5 24.09 -22.87 13.62
C LYS A 5 22.75 -22.98 12.89
N ARG A 6 21.76 -23.67 13.47
CA ARG A 6 20.40 -23.76 12.89
C ARG A 6 19.70 -22.41 12.89
N PHE A 7 19.81 -21.65 13.99
CA PHE A 7 19.26 -20.29 14.06
C PHE A 7 19.88 -19.36 13.03
N VAL A 8 21.21 -19.36 12.89
CA VAL A 8 21.89 -18.53 11.89
C VAL A 8 21.44 -18.89 10.47
N LEU A 9 21.36 -20.19 10.15
CA LEU A 9 20.89 -20.64 8.82
C LEU A 9 19.44 -20.23 8.57
N PHE A 10 18.56 -20.36 9.56
CA PHE A 10 17.17 -19.95 9.46
C PHE A 10 17.05 -18.44 9.22
N SER A 11 17.77 -17.62 9.98
CA SER A 11 17.76 -16.16 9.81
C SER A 11 18.28 -15.73 8.43
N LEU A 12 19.36 -16.34 7.94
CA LEU A 12 19.90 -16.07 6.60
C LEU A 12 18.91 -16.46 5.50
N PHE A 13 18.20 -17.57 5.67
CA PHE A 13 17.18 -18.02 4.72
C PHE A 13 15.98 -17.05 4.68
N HIS A 14 15.52 -16.57 5.85
CA HIS A 14 14.45 -15.56 5.91
C HIS A 14 14.87 -14.25 5.28
N TYR A 15 16.10 -13.80 5.55
CA TYR A 15 16.65 -12.60 4.93
C TYR A 15 16.72 -12.74 3.40
N LEU A 16 17.16 -13.91 2.90
CA LEU A 16 17.20 -14.18 1.46
C LEU A 16 15.80 -14.17 0.83
N ILE A 17 14.79 -14.74 1.51
CA ILE A 17 13.40 -14.70 1.05
C ILE A 17 12.89 -13.26 0.96
N ILE A 18 13.10 -12.44 2.00
CA ILE A 18 12.64 -11.05 2.00
C ILE A 18 13.40 -10.23 0.97
N TYR A 19 14.71 -10.43 0.84
CA TYR A 19 15.55 -9.71 -0.13
C TYR A 19 15.19 -10.06 -1.58
N SER A 20 14.77 -11.29 -1.84
CA SER A 20 14.32 -11.73 -3.18
C SER A 20 12.84 -11.45 -3.44
N ALA A 21 12.09 -10.97 -2.45
CA ALA A 21 10.71 -10.57 -2.62
C ALA A 21 10.65 -9.22 -3.34
N ASP A 22 10.55 -9.28 -4.67
CA ASP A 22 10.22 -8.12 -5.49
C ASP A 22 8.72 -7.84 -5.39
N SER A 23 8.35 -6.66 -4.88
CA SER A 23 6.94 -6.28 -4.80
C SER A 23 6.48 -5.83 -6.17
N LYS A 24 5.40 -6.42 -6.70
CA LYS A 24 4.75 -5.93 -7.93
C LYS A 24 4.04 -4.59 -7.75
N CYS A 25 4.11 -4.02 -6.55
CA CYS A 25 3.44 -2.81 -6.16
C CYS A 25 4.31 -1.59 -6.41
N GLN A 26 3.69 -0.54 -6.94
CA GLN A 26 4.37 0.73 -7.13
C GLN A 26 4.49 1.45 -5.78
N GLU A 27 5.63 2.09 -5.53
CA GLU A 27 5.85 2.87 -4.30
C GLU A 27 4.86 4.05 -4.17
N SER A 28 4.49 4.64 -5.31
CA SER A 28 3.53 5.74 -5.41
C SER A 28 2.73 5.66 -6.70
N PHE A 29 1.52 6.22 -6.75
CA PHE A 29 0.71 6.30 -7.96
C PHE A 29 0.06 7.68 -8.11
N TRP A 30 -0.18 8.11 -9.34
CA TRP A 30 -0.81 9.38 -9.65
C TRP A 30 -2.33 9.30 -9.52
N CYS A 31 -2.96 10.28 -8.85
CA CYS A 31 -4.40 10.34 -8.64
C CYS A 31 -4.96 11.74 -8.91
N GLY A 32 -5.07 12.11 -10.20
CA GLY A 32 -5.71 13.35 -10.64
C GLY A 32 -5.23 14.58 -9.88
N ASN A 33 -6.15 15.32 -9.27
CA ASN A 33 -5.86 16.55 -8.52
C ASN A 33 -5.21 16.31 -7.14
N LEU A 34 -5.19 15.07 -6.63
CA LEU A 34 -4.53 14.72 -5.37
C LEU A 34 -3.01 14.51 -5.55
N GLY A 35 -2.54 14.48 -6.79
CA GLY A 35 -1.13 14.26 -7.14
C GLY A 35 -0.69 12.82 -6.87
N PHE A 36 0.57 12.65 -6.48
CA PHE A 36 1.10 11.33 -6.09
C PHE A 36 0.61 10.92 -4.70
N LEU A 37 0.10 9.69 -4.62
CA LEU A 37 -0.31 8.99 -3.42
C LEU A 37 0.64 7.82 -3.17
N GLU A 38 0.90 7.53 -1.91
CA GLU A 38 1.86 6.52 -1.47
C GLU A 38 1.18 5.51 -0.54
N PHE A 39 1.91 4.46 -0.18
CA PHE A 39 1.50 3.55 0.89
C PHE A 39 1.10 4.36 2.15
N GLN A 40 -0.05 4.13 2.79
CA GLN A 40 -0.87 2.91 2.82
C GLN A 40 -2.01 2.85 1.78
N LEU A 41 -2.01 3.75 0.80
CA LEU A 41 -3.06 3.86 -0.21
C LEU A 41 -2.74 2.97 -1.42
N SER A 42 -3.76 2.48 -2.09
CA SER A 42 -3.63 1.76 -3.36
C SER A 42 -4.73 2.14 -4.32
N HIS A 43 -4.42 2.10 -5.62
CA HIS A 43 -5.43 2.29 -6.63
C HIS A 43 -6.36 1.07 -6.70
N VAL A 44 -7.65 1.29 -7.00
CA VAL A 44 -8.64 0.20 -7.15
C VAL A 44 -8.25 -0.90 -8.14
N THR A 45 -7.34 -0.63 -9.08
CA THR A 45 -6.82 -1.62 -10.04
C THR A 45 -5.73 -2.53 -9.47
N HIS A 46 -5.13 -2.17 -8.34
CA HIS A 46 -4.07 -2.91 -7.65
C HIS A 46 -4.39 -3.03 -6.15
N PRO A 47 -5.52 -3.66 -5.78
CA PRO A 47 -6.00 -3.71 -4.40
C PRO A 47 -5.05 -4.45 -3.44
N GLU A 48 -4.13 -5.26 -3.96
CA GLU A 48 -3.11 -5.97 -3.19
C GLU A 48 -1.95 -5.08 -2.69
N CYS A 49 -1.89 -3.82 -3.14
CA CYS A 49 -0.74 -2.95 -2.92
C CYS A 49 -0.88 -1.95 -1.76
N GLY A 50 -2.02 -1.92 -1.08
CA GLY A 50 -2.28 -0.98 0.01
C GLY A 50 -3.35 -1.47 0.96
N LEU A 51 -3.54 -0.73 2.05
CA LEU A 51 -4.58 -1.02 3.05
C LEU A 51 -5.91 -0.35 2.71
N PHE A 52 -5.86 0.79 2.02
CA PHE A 52 -7.03 1.57 1.65
C PHE A 52 -7.09 1.74 0.13
N LEU A 53 -8.28 1.50 -0.44
CA LEU A 53 -8.50 1.66 -1.88
C LEU A 53 -8.87 3.10 -2.19
N VAL A 54 -8.26 3.66 -3.22
CA VAL A 54 -8.57 4.96 -3.78
C VAL A 54 -9.02 4.79 -5.22
N ASP A 55 -10.21 5.28 -5.52
CA ASP A 55 -10.75 5.35 -6.88
C ASP A 55 -10.55 6.75 -7.44
N CYS A 56 -9.62 6.85 -8.39
CA CYS A 56 -9.25 8.09 -9.07
C CYS A 56 -10.01 8.29 -10.40
N SER A 57 -10.96 7.40 -10.74
CA SER A 57 -11.68 7.43 -12.02
C SER A 57 -12.75 8.52 -12.07
N PHE A 58 -13.15 9.03 -10.90
CA PHE A 58 -14.18 10.03 -10.74
C PHE A 58 -13.59 11.44 -10.67
N LEU A 59 -14.42 12.44 -11.00
CA LEU A 59 -14.04 13.85 -10.90
C LEU A 59 -13.62 14.24 -9.47
N TYR A 60 -14.23 13.58 -8.48
CA TYR A 60 -13.87 13.63 -7.06
C TYR A 60 -13.39 12.24 -6.64
N PRO A 61 -12.11 12.06 -6.28
CA PRO A 61 -11.60 10.77 -5.87
C PRO A 61 -12.27 10.26 -4.60
N ARG A 62 -12.43 8.95 -4.49
CA ARG A 62 -13.09 8.31 -3.34
C ARG A 62 -12.16 7.33 -2.66
N ILE A 63 -12.31 7.16 -1.35
CA ILE A 63 -11.52 6.23 -0.54
C ILE A 63 -12.40 5.21 0.18
N GLN A 64 -11.90 3.99 0.28
CA GLN A 64 -12.49 2.91 1.08
C GLN A 64 -11.51 2.53 2.21
N LEU A 65 -11.95 2.70 3.46
CA LEU A 65 -11.09 2.50 4.65
C LEU A 65 -10.98 1.03 5.12
N GLY A 66 -11.56 0.10 4.37
CA GLY A 66 -11.49 -1.33 4.63
C GLY A 66 -12.17 -2.12 3.52
N ASP A 67 -11.73 -3.35 3.31
CA ASP A 67 -12.26 -4.20 2.24
C ASP A 67 -13.78 -4.41 2.41
N GLY A 68 -14.53 -4.19 1.33
CA GLY A 68 -16.00 -4.21 1.34
C GLY A 68 -16.69 -3.11 2.16
N GLY A 69 -15.95 -2.12 2.68
CA GLY A 69 -16.48 -1.02 3.47
C GLY A 69 -17.17 0.09 2.65
N THR A 70 -17.61 1.15 3.34
CA THR A 70 -18.22 2.33 2.71
C THR A 70 -17.18 3.16 1.96
N TRP A 71 -17.60 3.73 0.83
CA TRP A 71 -16.83 4.71 0.07
C TRP A 71 -17.09 6.12 0.59
N TYR A 72 -16.02 6.89 0.78
CA TYR A 72 -16.06 8.29 1.20
C TYR A 72 -15.44 9.17 0.13
N ASP A 73 -16.01 10.36 -0.08
CA ASP A 73 -15.44 11.34 -0.99
C ASP A 73 -14.22 12.01 -0.35
N ILE A 74 -13.13 12.15 -1.10
CA ILE A 74 -11.96 12.91 -0.65
C ILE A 74 -12.22 14.38 -0.95
N LEU A 75 -12.44 15.17 0.11
CA LEU A 75 -12.68 16.61 0.00
C LEU A 75 -11.37 17.39 -0.19
N GLU A 76 -10.32 17.00 0.52
CA GLU A 76 -9.04 17.70 0.53
C GLU A 76 -7.89 16.76 0.91
N LYS A 77 -6.73 16.94 0.27
CA LYS A 77 -5.47 16.32 0.68
C LYS A 77 -4.75 17.24 1.66
N LEU A 78 -4.58 16.78 2.90
CA LEU A 78 -3.89 17.50 3.97
C LEU A 78 -2.38 17.16 3.99
N SER A 79 -2.02 15.93 3.67
CA SER A 79 -0.63 15.45 3.59
C SER A 79 -0.52 14.27 2.61
N ALA A 80 0.64 13.64 2.48
CA ALA A 80 0.82 12.46 1.62
C ALA A 80 -0.23 11.36 1.93
N ASN A 81 -0.50 11.13 3.22
CA ASN A 81 -1.40 10.08 3.72
C ASN A 81 -2.58 10.61 4.54
N GLY A 82 -2.83 11.93 4.50
CA GLY A 82 -3.87 12.59 5.29
C GLY A 82 -4.92 13.21 4.39
N PHE A 83 -6.18 12.81 4.57
CA PHE A 83 -7.31 13.34 3.81
C PHE A 83 -8.40 13.86 4.74
N ARG A 84 -9.11 14.86 4.24
CA ARG A 84 -10.42 15.22 4.76
C ARG A 84 -11.47 14.46 3.95
N ILE A 85 -12.25 13.64 4.65
CA ILE A 85 -13.41 12.89 4.13
C ILE A 85 -14.71 13.42 4.72
#